data_AF-A0A0C3PRH5-F1
#
_entry.id   AF-A0A0C3PRH5-F1
#
_cell.length_a   1.000
_cell.length_b   1.000
_cell.length_c   1.000
_cell.angle_alpha   90.00
_cell.angle_beta   90.00
_cell.angle_gamma   90.00
#
_symmetry.space_group_name_H-M   'P 1'
#
loop_
_entity.id
_entity.type
_entity.pdbx_description
1 polymer ?
#
loop_
_entity_poly.entity_id
_entity_poly.type
_entity_poly.pdbx_seq_one_letter_code
_entity_poly.pdbx_strand_id
1 'polypeptide(L)'
;MTFAATSTTNTKRVRWYLQHQLNIICTPFFPTSEHLTNILSVCDAVVSGSAALRMVLPANACNWPSSDLDIYVPHHSLTQLYNLLHKHHYNIVRNGKLNIQNYSPSTIFTVTTFGNGRSLIDIIVSKTTSALSPIFQFYSTAVMNFFSADSLHCAYPSLTL
;
A
#
# COMPACT_ATOMS: atom_id res chain seq x y z
N MET A 1 3.44 18.93 24.94
CA MET A 1 3.68 19.14 23.50
C MET A 1 2.33 19.46 22.88
N THR A 2 2.04 20.74 22.65
CA THR A 2 0.72 21.21 22.23
C THR A 2 0.70 21.20 20.71
N PHE A 3 0.01 20.24 20.09
CA PHE A 3 -0.21 20.28 18.64
C PHE A 3 -1.06 21.51 18.34
N ALA A 4 -0.45 22.52 17.72
CA ALA A 4 -1.15 23.72 17.30
C ALA A 4 -2.25 23.35 16.30
N ALA A 5 -3.44 23.90 16.49
CA ALA A 5 -4.54 23.79 15.54
C ALA A 5 -4.03 24.21 14.15
N THR A 6 -3.95 23.27 13.21
CA THR A 6 -3.56 23.57 11.84
C THR A 6 -4.59 24.54 11.27
N SER A 7 -4.16 25.76 10.93
CA SER A 7 -4.95 26.71 10.15
C SER A 7 -5.55 26.00 8.93
N THR A 8 -6.78 26.33 8.56
CA THR A 8 -7.49 25.74 7.40
C THR A 8 -6.66 25.81 6.11
N THR A 9 -5.83 26.85 5.97
CA THR A 9 -4.87 27.01 4.88
C THR A 9 -3.79 25.91 4.89
N ASN A 10 -3.23 25.60 6.05
CA ASN A 10 -2.22 24.54 6.18
C ASN A 10 -2.84 23.16 5.91
N THR A 11 -4.05 22.90 6.40
CA THR A 11 -4.79 21.67 6.09
C THR A 11 -5.02 21.52 4.58
N LYS A 12 -5.41 22.59 3.88
CA LYS A 12 -5.56 22.58 2.41
C LYS A 12 -4.25 22.27 1.70
N ARG A 13 -3.13 22.86 2.13
CA ARG A 13 -1.81 22.62 1.55
C ARG A 13 -1.35 21.18 1.75
N VAL A 14 -1.50 20.64 2.96
CA VAL A 14 -1.16 19.24 3.27
C VAL A 14 -2.02 18.29 2.44
N ARG A 15 -3.34 18.51 2.36
CA ARG A 15 -4.24 17.70 1.55
C ARG A 15 -3.84 17.72 0.07
N TRP A 16 -3.57 18.90 -0.48
CA TRP A 16 -3.13 19.02 -1.87
C TRP A 16 -1.82 18.27 -2.11
N TYR A 17 -0.85 18.41 -1.20
CA TYR A 17 0.44 17.72 -1.29
C TYR A 17 0.29 16.20 -1.26
N LEU A 18 -0.49 15.66 -0.32
CA LEU A 18 -0.75 14.22 -0.22
C LEU A 18 -1.48 13.70 -1.46
N GLN A 19 -2.47 14.42 -1.98
CA GLN A 19 -3.15 14.05 -3.21
C GLN A 19 -2.19 14.05 -4.41
N HIS A 20 -1.29 15.03 -4.48
CA HIS A 20 -0.29 15.12 -5.53
C HIS A 20 0.70 13.95 -5.46
N GLN A 21 1.18 13.60 -4.27
CA GLN A 21 2.06 12.42 -4.07
C GLN A 21 1.35 11.12 -4.43
N LEU A 22 0.09 10.95 -4.02
CA LEU A 22 -0.71 9.77 -4.38
C LEU A 22 -0.86 9.64 -5.90
N ASN A 23 -1.10 10.75 -6.61
CA ASN A 23 -1.17 10.74 -8.08
C ASN A 23 0.18 10.33 -8.72
N ILE A 24 1.30 10.84 -8.20
CA ILE A 24 2.64 10.46 -8.70
C ILE A 24 2.89 8.97 -8.49
N ILE A 25 2.57 8.43 -7.32
CA ILE A 25 2.77 7.02 -6.99
C ILE A 25 1.83 6.12 -7.82
N CYS A 26 0.60 6.57 -8.06
CA CYS A 26 -0.43 5.74 -8.68
C CYS A 26 -0.36 5.70 -10.22
N THR A 27 0.03 6.79 -10.87
CA THR A 27 -0.02 6.90 -12.35
C THR A 27 0.79 5.86 -13.13
N PRO A 28 1.89 5.27 -12.60
CA PRO A 28 2.55 4.12 -13.24
C PRO A 28 1.69 2.84 -13.26
N PHE A 29 0.73 2.71 -12.36
CA PHE A 29 -0.08 1.49 -12.16
C PHE A 29 -1.51 1.65 -12.68
N PHE A 30 -2.12 2.82 -12.51
CA PHE A 30 -3.50 3.08 -12.93
C PHE A 30 -3.62 4.46 -13.59
N PRO A 31 -4.61 4.68 -14.47
CA PRO A 31 -4.80 5.97 -15.13
C PRO A 31 -5.04 7.14 -14.16
N THR A 32 -5.70 6.86 -13.02
CA THR A 32 -6.00 7.85 -11.98
C THR A 32 -5.89 7.21 -10.59
N SER A 33 -5.62 8.02 -9.57
CA SER A 33 -5.60 7.56 -8.16
C SER A 33 -6.93 7.01 -7.68
N GLU A 34 -8.05 7.41 -8.29
CA GLU A 34 -9.38 6.92 -7.98
C GLU A 34 -9.51 5.40 -8.18
N HIS A 35 -8.85 4.84 -9.19
CA HIS A 35 -8.87 3.39 -9.42
C HIS A 35 -8.22 2.65 -8.25
N LEU A 36 -7.06 3.12 -7.78
CA LEU A 36 -6.38 2.54 -6.63
C LEU A 36 -7.21 2.73 -5.36
N THR A 37 -7.66 3.95 -5.06
CA THR A 37 -8.42 4.20 -3.82
C THR A 37 -9.76 3.47 -3.80
N ASN A 38 -10.41 3.26 -4.94
CA ASN A 38 -11.60 2.41 -5.05
C ASN A 38 -11.27 0.96 -4.69
N ILE A 39 -10.21 0.38 -5.26
CA ILE A 39 -9.74 -0.98 -4.92
C ILE A 39 -9.45 -1.08 -3.42
N LEU A 40 -8.72 -0.12 -2.85
CA LEU A 40 -8.39 -0.12 -1.42
C LEU A 40 -9.64 -0.06 -0.53
N SER A 41 -10.59 0.81 -0.86
CA SER A 41 -11.85 0.98 -0.12
C SER A 41 -12.72 -0.28 -0.18
N VAL A 42 -12.91 -0.81 -1.39
CA VAL A 42 -13.85 -1.91 -1.66
C VAL A 42 -13.32 -3.26 -1.17
N CYS A 43 -12.01 -3.40 -0.95
CA CYS A 43 -11.37 -4.66 -0.55
C CYS A 43 -10.81 -4.64 0.88
N ASP A 44 -11.06 -3.59 1.67
CA ASP A 44 -10.40 -3.38 2.97
C ASP A 44 -8.87 -3.52 2.89
N ALA A 45 -8.31 -3.02 1.79
CA ALA A 45 -6.90 -3.17 1.44
C ALA A 45 -6.12 -1.88 1.73
N VAL A 46 -4.81 -2.04 1.90
CA VAL A 46 -3.87 -0.92 2.10
C VAL A 46 -2.65 -1.08 1.21
N VAL A 47 -1.98 0.03 0.91
CA VAL A 47 -0.66 0.03 0.30
C VAL A 47 0.39 0.21 1.38
N SER A 48 1.48 -0.56 1.32
CA SER A 48 2.63 -0.42 2.22
C SER A 48 3.94 -0.35 1.39
N GLY A 49 5.07 -0.71 2.00
CA GLY A 49 6.36 -0.81 1.33
C GLY A 49 6.89 0.54 0.85
N SER A 50 7.59 0.52 -0.29
CA SER A 50 8.29 1.70 -0.83
C SER A 50 7.34 2.83 -1.23
N ALA A 51 6.12 2.49 -1.67
CA ALA A 51 5.07 3.44 -2.02
C ALA A 51 4.56 4.21 -0.80
N ALA A 52 4.26 3.51 0.30
CA ALA A 52 3.84 4.16 1.54
C ALA A 52 4.98 4.96 2.18
N LEU A 53 6.22 4.46 2.12
CA LEU A 53 7.39 5.20 2.60
C LEU A 53 7.59 6.52 1.84
N ARG A 54 7.36 6.53 0.52
CA ARG A 54 7.39 7.75 -0.30
C ARG A 54 6.28 8.75 0.09
N MET A 55 5.12 8.30 0.53
CA MET A 55 4.04 9.19 1.00
C MET A 55 4.40 9.95 2.28
N VAL A 56 5.20 9.34 3.16
CA VAL A 56 5.55 9.93 4.47
C VAL A 56 6.83 10.77 4.41
N LEU A 57 7.74 10.47 3.48
CA LEU A 57 9.01 11.19 3.36
C LEU A 57 8.90 12.46 2.50
N PRO A 58 9.76 13.47 2.75
CA PRO A 58 9.93 14.59 1.84
C PRO A 58 10.29 14.15 0.42
N ALA A 59 9.74 14.83 -0.59
CA ALA A 59 9.94 14.45 -2.00
C ALA A 59 11.43 14.43 -2.42
N ASN A 60 12.25 15.30 -1.82
CA ASN A 60 13.70 15.37 -2.08
C ASN A 60 14.51 14.25 -1.41
N ALA A 61 13.91 13.47 -0.50
CA ALA A 61 14.53 12.29 0.09
C ALA A 61 14.27 11.01 -0.74
N CYS A 62 13.34 11.06 -1.71
CA CYS A 62 12.84 9.89 -2.43
C CYS A 62 13.55 9.65 -3.78
N ASN A 63 14.85 9.34 -3.74
CA ASN A 63 15.70 9.21 -4.93
C ASN A 63 15.68 7.82 -5.61
N TRP A 64 14.83 6.89 -5.15
CA TRP A 64 14.69 5.57 -5.75
C TRP A 64 13.59 5.53 -6.83
N PRO A 65 13.71 4.74 -7.90
CA PRO A 65 12.61 4.57 -8.86
C PRO A 65 11.39 3.87 -8.20
N SER A 66 10.15 4.14 -8.66
CA SER A 66 9.01 3.29 -8.28
C SER A 66 9.08 2.01 -9.10
N SER A 67 9.47 0.89 -8.49
CA SER A 67 9.58 -0.41 -9.15
C SER A 67 8.26 -1.17 -9.17
N ASP A 68 7.56 -1.17 -8.04
CA ASP A 68 6.46 -2.05 -7.71
C ASP A 68 5.48 -1.37 -6.75
N LEU A 69 4.27 -1.93 -6.68
CA LEU A 69 3.22 -1.51 -5.75
C LEU A 69 2.82 -2.71 -4.89
N ASP A 70 3.02 -2.58 -3.58
CA ASP A 70 2.65 -3.61 -2.60
C ASP A 70 1.26 -3.32 -2.03
N ILE A 71 0.27 -4.15 -2.37
CA ILE A 71 -1.10 -4.07 -1.83
C ILE A 71 -1.31 -5.22 -0.85
N TYR A 72 -1.72 -4.87 0.37
CA TYR A 72 -2.07 -5.80 1.44
C TYR A 72 -3.58 -5.92 1.53
N VAL A 73 -4.09 -7.15 1.61
CA VAL A 73 -5.53 -7.43 1.61
C VAL A 73 -5.87 -8.53 2.61
N PRO A 74 -6.99 -8.46 3.34
CA PRO A 74 -7.44 -9.59 4.16
C PRO A 74 -7.89 -10.76 3.28
N HIS A 75 -7.75 -11.99 3.78
CA HIS A 75 -8.08 -13.19 3.00
C HIS A 75 -9.50 -13.20 2.42
N HIS A 76 -10.49 -12.66 3.15
CA HIS A 76 -11.88 -12.65 2.72
C HIS A 76 -12.17 -11.74 1.52
N SER A 77 -11.33 -10.72 1.28
CA SER A 77 -11.48 -9.77 0.16
C SER A 77 -10.63 -10.12 -1.05
N LEU A 78 -9.89 -11.25 -0.99
CA LEU A 78 -8.96 -11.68 -2.03
C LEU A 78 -9.61 -11.79 -3.41
N THR A 79 -10.71 -12.53 -3.49
CA THR A 79 -11.42 -12.78 -4.76
C THR A 79 -11.91 -11.48 -5.39
N GLN A 80 -12.40 -10.55 -4.57
CA GLN A 80 -12.88 -9.26 -5.02
C GLN A 80 -11.74 -8.41 -5.57
N LEU A 81 -10.61 -8.36 -4.87
CA LEU A 81 -9.42 -7.64 -5.33
C LEU A 81 -8.90 -8.20 -6.65
N TYR A 82 -8.81 -9.53 -6.79
CA TYR A 82 -8.35 -10.17 -8.04
C TYR A 82 -9.27 -9.81 -9.21
N ASN A 83 -10.59 -9.85 -8.99
CA ASN A 83 -11.57 -9.48 -10.01
C ASN A 83 -11.42 -8.01 -10.45
N LEU A 84 -11.14 -7.10 -9.52
CA LEU A 84 -10.91 -5.68 -9.84
C LEU A 84 -9.61 -5.48 -10.62
N LEU A 85 -8.52 -6.17 -10.26
CA LEU A 85 -7.27 -6.13 -11.01
C LEU A 85 -7.45 -6.65 -12.44
N HIS A 86 -8.17 -7.77 -12.62
CA HIS A 86 -8.48 -8.29 -13.95
C HIS A 86 -9.27 -7.30 -14.80
N LYS A 87 -10.22 -6.55 -14.22
CA LYS A 87 -10.92 -5.46 -14.91
C LYS A 87 -9.99 -4.33 -15.37
N HIS A 88 -8.85 -4.15 -14.70
CA HIS A 88 -7.78 -3.23 -15.08
C HIS A 88 -6.66 -3.88 -15.91
N HIS A 89 -6.94 -5.03 -16.53
CA HIS A 89 -6.00 -5.77 -17.40
C HIS A 89 -4.73 -6.27 -16.71
N TYR A 90 -4.76 -6.38 -15.39
CA TYR A 90 -3.71 -7.05 -14.63
C TYR A 90 -3.98 -8.55 -14.60
N ASN A 91 -2.98 -9.35 -14.97
CA ASN A 91 -3.02 -10.80 -14.93
C ASN A 91 -1.95 -11.34 -13.98
N ILE A 92 -2.20 -12.50 -13.40
CA ILE A 92 -1.21 -13.17 -12.56
C ILE A 92 0.02 -13.53 -13.40
N VAL A 93 1.17 -12.99 -13.02
CA VAL A 93 2.47 -13.31 -13.64
C VAL A 93 3.31 -14.24 -12.77
N ARG A 94 3.10 -14.20 -11.45
CA ARG A 94 3.75 -15.08 -10.49
C ARG A 94 2.78 -15.44 -9.38
N ASN A 95 2.44 -16.72 -9.27
CA ASN A 95 1.74 -17.23 -8.11
C ASN A 95 2.71 -17.46 -6.95
N GLY A 96 2.45 -16.83 -5.81
CA GLY A 96 3.16 -17.16 -4.58
C GLY A 96 2.93 -18.60 -4.19
N LYS A 97 3.96 -19.22 -3.61
CA LYS A 97 3.74 -20.46 -2.86
C LYS A 97 2.94 -20.09 -1.62
N LEU A 98 1.86 -20.83 -1.38
CA LEU A 98 1.14 -20.76 -0.10
C LEU A 98 2.16 -20.93 1.04
N ASN A 99 2.03 -20.11 2.08
CA ASN A 99 2.84 -20.29 3.27
C ASN A 99 2.28 -21.47 4.11
N ILE A 100 2.53 -22.69 3.62
CA ILE A 100 2.15 -23.98 4.25
C ILE A 100 3.18 -24.41 5.30
N GLN A 101 4.32 -23.69 5.45
CA GLN A 101 5.36 -24.10 6.39
C GLN A 101 4.96 -23.80 7.84
N ASN A 102 4.86 -24.88 8.62
CA ASN A 102 4.43 -24.94 10.02
C ASN A 102 5.36 -24.24 11.04
N TYR A 103 6.36 -23.45 10.62
CA TYR A 103 7.28 -22.75 11.53
C TYR A 103 7.72 -21.39 11.00
N SER A 104 6.81 -20.42 11.09
CA SER A 104 7.06 -18.98 11.26
C SER A 104 5.72 -18.34 11.60
N PRO A 105 5.59 -17.40 12.56
CA PRO A 105 4.31 -16.76 12.87
C PRO A 105 3.86 -15.79 11.75
N SER A 106 4.32 -15.97 10.51
CA SER A 106 3.95 -15.10 9.40
C SER A 106 2.44 -15.12 9.19
N THR A 107 1.85 -13.94 9.31
CA THR A 107 0.47 -13.63 9.01
C THR A 107 0.25 -13.45 7.51
N ILE A 108 1.26 -13.67 6.67
CA ILE A 108 1.13 -13.72 5.21
C ILE A 108 0.63 -15.12 4.80
N PHE A 109 -0.50 -15.14 4.10
CA PHE A 109 -1.10 -16.34 3.50
C PHE A 109 -0.43 -16.68 2.18
N THR A 110 -0.35 -15.71 1.27
CA THR A 110 0.33 -15.82 -0.03
C THR A 110 0.77 -14.44 -0.51
N VAL A 111 1.69 -14.42 -1.48
CA VAL A 111 2.10 -13.22 -2.21
C VAL A 111 1.97 -13.49 -3.70
N THR A 112 1.03 -12.83 -4.37
CA THR A 112 0.78 -13.03 -5.81
C THR A 112 1.14 -11.77 -6.59
N THR A 113 1.97 -11.91 -7.61
CA THR A 113 2.34 -10.79 -8.47
C THR A 113 1.41 -10.75 -9.67
N PHE A 114 0.84 -9.57 -9.90
CA PHE A 114 0.06 -9.22 -11.07
C PHE A 114 0.86 -8.30 -11.99
N GLY A 115 0.65 -8.42 -13.30
CA GLY A 115 1.26 -7.55 -14.30
C GLY A 115 0.33 -7.25 -15.48
N ASN A 116 0.50 -6.08 -16.07
CA ASN A 116 -0.23 -5.63 -17.27
C ASN A 116 0.70 -5.38 -18.48
N GLY A 117 1.94 -5.86 -18.41
CA GLY A 117 3.00 -5.62 -19.39
C GLY A 117 3.76 -4.30 -19.23
N ARG A 118 3.31 -3.39 -18.36
CA ARG A 118 3.97 -2.10 -18.07
C ARG A 118 4.44 -1.99 -16.62
N SER A 119 3.64 -2.48 -15.69
CA SER A 119 3.90 -2.39 -14.25
C SER A 119 3.50 -3.67 -13.52
N LEU A 120 4.06 -3.84 -12.33
CA LEU A 120 3.86 -5.00 -11.46
C LEU A 120 3.22 -4.56 -10.14
N ILE A 121 2.26 -5.36 -9.67
CA ILE A 121 1.62 -5.17 -8.37
C ILE A 121 1.77 -6.48 -7.59
N ASP A 122 2.36 -6.39 -6.40
CA ASP A 122 2.44 -7.52 -5.48
C ASP A 122 1.25 -7.47 -4.52
N ILE A 123 0.49 -8.57 -4.47
CA ILE A 123 -0.67 -8.73 -3.60
C ILE A 123 -0.29 -9.62 -2.43
N ILE A 124 -0.14 -9.02 -1.26
CA ILE A 124 0.16 -9.69 -0.01
C ILE A 124 -1.15 -9.99 0.70
N VAL A 125 -1.49 -11.27 0.76
CA VAL A 125 -2.73 -11.72 1.38
C VAL A 125 -2.46 -12.01 2.85
N SER A 126 -3.20 -11.36 3.75
CA SER A 126 -3.16 -11.63 5.18
C SER A 126 -3.98 -12.86 5.53
N LYS A 127 -3.46 -13.73 6.40
CA LYS A 127 -4.18 -14.85 7.03
C LYS A 127 -5.27 -14.38 7.99
N THR A 128 -5.15 -13.16 8.50
CA THR A 128 -6.07 -12.60 9.49
C THR A 128 -7.19 -11.81 8.82
N THR A 129 -8.15 -11.32 9.61
CA THR A 129 -9.19 -10.41 9.16
C THR A 129 -8.68 -9.02 8.80
N SER A 130 -7.41 -8.69 9.09
CA SER A 130 -6.81 -7.38 8.80
C SER A 130 -5.69 -7.48 7.76
N ALA A 131 -5.69 -6.57 6.78
CA ALA A 131 -4.57 -6.35 5.87
C ALA A 131 -3.28 -5.92 6.59
N LEU A 132 -3.37 -5.41 7.83
CA LEU A 132 -2.25 -4.79 8.53
C LEU A 132 -1.32 -5.80 9.22
N SER A 133 -1.82 -6.98 9.57
CA SER A 133 -1.06 -7.96 10.36
C SER A 133 0.32 -8.28 9.75
N PRO A 134 0.47 -8.48 8.43
CA PRO A 134 1.77 -8.68 7.81
C PRO A 134 2.74 -7.50 7.93
N ILE A 135 2.22 -6.27 7.93
CA ILE A 135 3.02 -5.04 7.94
C ILE A 135 3.78 -4.91 9.26
N PHE A 136 3.16 -5.28 10.38
CA PHE A 136 3.78 -5.20 11.70
C PHE A 136 4.72 -6.37 12.02
N GLN A 137 4.97 -7.26 11.05
CA GLN A 137 5.93 -8.37 11.19
C GLN A 137 7.25 -8.13 10.44
N PHE A 138 7.40 -6.98 9.78
CA PHE A 138 8.67 -6.61 9.17
C PHE A 138 9.75 -6.34 10.21
N TYR A 139 11.00 -6.57 9.83
CA TYR A 139 12.17 -6.29 10.68
C TYR A 139 12.53 -4.81 10.77
N SER A 140 11.98 -3.96 9.89
CA SER A 140 12.31 -2.53 9.80
C SER A 140 11.06 -1.67 9.92
N THR A 141 11.14 -0.61 10.72
CA THR A 141 10.07 0.37 10.89
C THR A 141 9.83 1.22 9.64
N ALA A 142 10.82 1.32 8.75
CA ALA A 142 10.71 2.07 7.49
C ALA A 142 9.59 1.55 6.57
N VAL A 143 9.19 0.28 6.72
CA VAL A 143 8.12 -0.35 5.94
C VAL A 143 6.84 -0.61 6.76
N MET A 144 6.77 -0.08 7.99
CA MET A 144 5.56 -0.14 8.83
C MET A 144 4.64 1.07 8.63
N ASN A 145 4.71 1.67 7.44
CA ASN A 145 3.90 2.78 6.99
C ASN A 145 2.91 2.26 5.97
N PHE A 146 1.67 2.75 5.97
CA PHE A 146 0.68 2.32 5.01
C PHE A 146 -0.35 3.41 4.74
N PHE A 147 -1.05 3.32 3.61
CA PHE A 147 -2.21 4.15 3.35
C PHE A 147 -3.40 3.31 2.88
N SER A 148 -4.59 3.69 3.35
CA SER A 148 -5.88 3.20 2.85
C SER A 148 -6.37 4.11 1.73
N ALA A 149 -7.63 3.94 1.31
CA ALA A 149 -8.28 4.83 0.36
C ALA A 149 -8.31 6.31 0.78
N ASP A 150 -8.30 6.59 2.09
CA ASP A 150 -8.63 7.89 2.68
C ASP A 150 -7.70 8.34 3.80
N SER A 151 -6.76 7.50 4.23
CA SER A 151 -5.88 7.79 5.36
C SER A 151 -4.44 7.31 5.14
N LEU A 152 -3.49 8.04 5.72
CA LEU A 152 -2.06 7.74 5.71
C LEU A 152 -1.60 7.50 7.15
N HIS A 153 -0.87 6.41 7.36
CA HIS A 153 -0.42 5.97 8.67
C HIS A 153 1.10 5.77 8.68
N CYS A 154 1.74 6.34 9.69
CA CYS A 154 3.15 6.12 10.01
C CYS A 154 3.21 5.63 11.46
N ALA A 155 3.48 4.33 11.65
CA ALA A 155 3.42 3.75 13.00
C ALA A 155 4.57 4.19 13.90
N TYR A 156 5.74 4.47 13.31
CA TYR A 156 6.97 4.81 14.03
C TYR A 156 7.62 6.08 13.44
N PRO A 157 6.98 7.26 13.57
CA PRO A 157 7.45 8.49 12.95
C PRO A 157 8.85 8.88 13.40
N SER A 158 9.17 8.75 14.70
CA SER A 158 10.52 9.07 15.22
C SER A 158 11.63 8.16 14.71
N LEU A 159 11.30 6.99 14.16
CA LEU A 159 12.26 6.05 13.57
C LEU A 159 12.23 6.06 12.03
N THR A 160 11.34 6.84 11.43
CA THR A 160 11.08 6.85 9.98
C THR A 160 11.36 8.22 9.35
N LEU A 161 11.04 9.31 10.04
CA LEU A 161 11.11 10.70 9.57
C LEU A 161 12.24 11.46 10.27
#